data_AF-A0A0G4KKE1-F1
#
_entry.id   AF-A0A0G4KKE1-F1
#
_cell.length_a   1.000
_cell.length_b   1.000
_cell.length_c   1.000
_cell.angle_alpha   90.00
_cell.angle_beta   90.00
_cell.angle_gamma   90.00
#
_symmetry.space_group_name_H-M   'P 1'
#
loop_
_entity.id
_entity.type
_entity.pdbx_description
1 polymer ?
#
loop_
_entity_poly.entity_id
_entity_poly.type
_entity_poly.pdbx_seq_one_letter_code
_entity_poly.pdbx_strand_id
1 'polypeptide(L)'
;MGSTTTNTTCSVGGGGLLNGLFQGIEKHEAVRASSNPPWPEARLPSVLAVETRGADSLNASVEAAEHVTLPGITSIAKCLGAVRVSSKTWEWAQRKARLGPSEVTNATADGPAELESIIVDDSEAALACVQFADDTRFVVEVACGATIAACYNGLLRQRLGRGLTDEEWRDKNIVVIVCGGSDVSLEVLEGYKRDYGSAARCC
;
A
#
# COMPACT_ATOMS: atom_id res chain seq x y z
N MET A 1 25.59 2.34 13.06
CA MET A 1 24.68 2.15 11.91
C MET A 1 23.44 1.48 12.47
N GLY A 2 22.39 2.27 12.70
CA GLY A 2 21.16 1.79 13.32
C GLY A 2 20.42 0.83 12.39
N SER A 3 19.77 -0.16 12.98
CA SER A 3 18.91 -1.13 12.29
C SER A 3 17.87 -0.40 11.44
N THR A 4 18.03 -0.41 10.11
CA THR A 4 17.05 0.16 9.19
C THR A 4 15.92 -0.85 8.99
N THR A 5 14.84 -0.68 9.74
CA THR A 5 13.56 -1.30 9.43
C THR A 5 13.11 -0.80 8.05
N THR A 6 12.93 -1.73 7.10
CA THR A 6 12.46 -1.41 5.75
C THR A 6 10.95 -1.47 5.71
N ASN A 7 10.31 -0.32 5.48
CA ASN A 7 8.88 -0.27 5.24
C ASN A 7 8.59 -0.57 3.77
N THR A 8 7.44 -1.18 3.48
CA THR A 8 7.05 -1.52 2.10
C THR A 8 5.69 -0.92 1.78
N THR A 9 5.45 -0.50 0.55
CA THR A 9 4.12 -0.14 0.07
C THR A 9 3.75 -0.94 -1.17
N CYS A 10 2.49 -1.36 -1.25
CA CYS A 10 1.94 -2.08 -2.38
C CYS A 10 0.43 -1.87 -2.51
N SER A 11 -0.08 -2.06 -3.71
CA SER A 11 -1.51 -2.03 -3.96
C SER A 11 -2.16 -3.39 -3.67
N VAL A 12 -3.44 -3.34 -3.29
CA VAL A 12 -4.20 -4.53 -2.88
C VAL A 12 -5.41 -4.71 -3.77
N GLY A 13 -5.44 -5.80 -4.53
CA GLY A 13 -6.67 -6.34 -5.12
C GLY A 13 -7.21 -7.47 -4.25
N GLY A 14 -7.14 -8.72 -4.73
CA GLY A 14 -7.45 -9.89 -3.88
C GLY A 14 -6.46 -10.14 -2.73
N GLY A 15 -5.33 -9.43 -2.72
CA GLY A 15 -4.30 -9.49 -1.68
C GLY A 15 -3.24 -10.59 -1.84
N GLY A 16 -3.14 -11.23 -3.01
CA GLY A 16 -2.08 -12.22 -3.29
C GLY A 16 -0.67 -11.66 -3.10
N LEU A 17 -0.41 -10.45 -3.59
CA LEU A 17 0.86 -9.74 -3.39
C LEU A 17 1.12 -9.46 -1.90
N LEU A 18 0.11 -8.96 -1.17
CA LEU A 18 0.20 -8.70 0.26
C LEU A 18 0.52 -9.99 1.04
N ASN A 19 -0.16 -11.08 0.71
CA ASN A 19 0.07 -12.39 1.32
C ASN A 19 1.50 -12.86 1.12
N GLY A 20 2.03 -12.76 -0.11
CA GLY A 20 3.41 -13.11 -0.42
C GLY A 20 4.42 -12.25 0.33
N LEU A 21 4.15 -10.95 0.46
CA LEU A 21 4.98 -10.02 1.22
C LEU A 21 5.02 -10.39 2.70
N PHE A 22 3.87 -10.59 3.35
CA PHE A 22 3.79 -10.98 4.76
C PHE A 22 4.48 -12.32 5.04
N GLN A 23 4.28 -13.32 4.17
CA GLN A 23 4.98 -14.61 4.26
C GLN A 23 6.50 -14.47 4.08
N GLY A 24 6.94 -13.58 3.19
CA GLY A 24 8.36 -13.29 2.99
C GLY A 24 8.98 -12.64 4.22
N ILE A 25 8.30 -11.67 4.82
CA ILE A 25 8.72 -11.01 6.06
C ILE A 25 8.80 -12.03 7.20
N GLU A 26 7.75 -12.83 7.42
CA GLU A 26 7.72 -13.87 8.46
C GLU A 26 8.89 -14.86 8.35
N LYS A 27 9.17 -15.35 7.13
CA LYS A 27 10.31 -16.23 6.86
C LYS A 27 11.66 -15.53 7.13
N HIS A 28 11.79 -14.27 6.71
CA HIS A 28 13.02 -13.52 6.89
C HIS A 28 13.29 -13.22 8.37
N GLU A 29 12.27 -12.88 9.16
CA GLU A 29 12.40 -12.69 10.61
C GLU A 29 12.83 -13.98 11.32
N ALA A 30 12.30 -15.14 10.92
CA ALA A 30 12.77 -16.43 11.44
C ALA A 30 14.26 -16.69 11.13
N VAL A 31 14.72 -16.36 9.91
CA VAL A 31 16.14 -16.45 9.54
C VAL A 31 16.98 -15.48 10.37
N ARG A 32 16.56 -14.23 10.53
CA ARG A 32 17.25 -13.22 11.36
C ARG A 32 17.38 -13.68 12.81
N ALA A 33 16.32 -14.20 13.41
CA ALA A 33 16.32 -14.71 14.78
C ALA A 33 17.30 -15.88 14.97
N SER A 34 17.54 -16.67 13.92
CA SER A 34 18.47 -17.80 13.93
C SER A 34 19.91 -17.47 13.49
N SER A 35 20.19 -16.22 13.10
CA SER A 35 21.48 -15.80 12.54
C SER A 35 22.61 -15.71 13.58
N ASN A 36 23.86 -15.90 13.13
CA ASN A 36 25.06 -15.74 13.95
C ASN A 36 26.16 -14.98 13.17
N PRO A 37 26.61 -13.78 13.62
CA PRO A 37 26.10 -13.06 14.79
C PRO A 37 24.64 -12.61 14.59
N PRO A 38 23.86 -12.46 15.68
CA PRO A 38 22.48 -12.02 15.60
C PRO A 38 22.39 -10.63 14.96
N TRP A 39 21.45 -10.45 14.04
CA TRP A 39 21.11 -9.13 13.54
C TRP A 39 20.66 -8.23 14.71
N PRO A 40 20.96 -6.92 14.68
CA PRO A 40 20.44 -5.99 15.67
C PRO A 40 18.91 -6.08 15.74
N GLU A 41 18.36 -5.99 16.95
CA GLU A 41 16.93 -5.97 17.19
C GLU A 41 16.30 -4.87 16.31
N ALA A 42 15.45 -5.29 15.39
CA ALA A 42 14.78 -4.42 14.44
C ALA A 42 13.35 -4.17 14.91
N ARG A 43 12.90 -2.93 14.79
CA ARG A 43 11.47 -2.65 14.89
C ARG A 43 10.74 -3.42 13.79
N LEU A 44 9.55 -3.93 14.10
CA LEU A 44 8.67 -4.57 13.12
C LEU A 44 8.48 -3.66 11.89
N PRO A 45 8.61 -4.20 10.66
CA PRO A 45 8.36 -3.43 9.46
C PRO A 45 6.88 -3.07 9.33
N SER A 46 6.62 -1.97 8.64
CA SER A 46 5.27 -1.55 8.29
C SER A 46 5.01 -1.75 6.79
N VAL A 47 3.84 -2.28 6.46
CA VAL A 47 3.35 -2.45 5.09
C VAL A 47 2.18 -1.49 4.87
N LEU A 48 2.34 -0.56 3.94
CA LEU A 48 1.27 0.34 3.51
C LEU A 48 0.52 -0.29 2.33
N ALA A 49 -0.65 -0.84 2.62
CA ALA A 49 -1.58 -1.41 1.67
C ALA A 49 -2.48 -0.32 1.07
N VAL A 50 -2.40 -0.15 -0.24
CA VAL A 50 -3.11 0.91 -0.96
C VAL A 50 -4.21 0.34 -1.85
N GLU A 51 -5.42 0.84 -1.68
CA GLU A 51 -6.55 0.54 -2.56
C GLU A 51 -7.08 1.83 -3.20
N THR A 52 -7.85 1.71 -4.27
CA THR A 52 -8.62 2.84 -4.82
C THR A 52 -10.02 2.85 -4.25
N ARG A 53 -10.60 4.05 -4.09
CA ARG A 53 -12.00 4.20 -3.69
C ARG A 53 -12.91 3.49 -4.71
N GLY A 54 -13.74 2.56 -4.24
CA GLY A 54 -14.57 1.73 -5.11
C GLY A 54 -13.95 0.39 -5.50
N ALA A 55 -12.75 0.08 -5.00
CA ALA A 55 -12.11 -1.24 -5.03
C ALA A 55 -11.39 -1.55 -3.70
N ASP A 56 -11.89 -0.98 -2.60
CA ASP A 56 -11.28 -0.88 -1.28
C ASP A 56 -11.77 -1.96 -0.30
N SER A 57 -11.77 -3.22 -0.74
CA SER A 57 -12.38 -4.31 0.04
C SER A 57 -11.59 -4.70 1.28
N LEU A 58 -10.26 -4.49 1.32
CA LEU A 58 -9.46 -4.66 2.54
C LEU A 58 -9.77 -3.54 3.52
N ASN A 59 -9.75 -2.28 3.06
CA ASN A 59 -10.02 -1.12 3.90
C ASN A 59 -11.41 -1.22 4.53
N ALA A 60 -12.43 -1.51 3.73
CA ALA A 60 -13.80 -1.71 4.20
C ALA A 60 -13.89 -2.86 5.22
N SER A 61 -13.12 -3.94 5.03
CA SER A 61 -13.09 -5.04 6.00
C SER A 61 -12.45 -4.61 7.33
N VAL A 62 -11.35 -3.87 7.26
CA VAL A 62 -10.66 -3.36 8.45
C VAL A 62 -11.55 -2.35 9.18
N GLU A 63 -12.24 -1.48 8.46
CA GLU A 63 -13.12 -0.45 9.03
C GLU A 63 -14.33 -1.08 9.74
N ALA A 64 -14.96 -2.07 9.10
CA ALA A 64 -16.07 -2.80 9.69
C ALA A 64 -15.64 -3.79 10.80
N ALA A 65 -14.34 -4.01 10.96
CA ALA A 65 -13.76 -5.08 11.78
C ALA A 65 -14.37 -6.47 11.47
N GLU A 66 -14.76 -6.68 10.22
CA GLU A 66 -15.40 -7.88 9.70
C GLU A 66 -14.86 -8.13 8.29
N HIS A 67 -14.73 -9.38 7.88
CA HIS A 67 -14.41 -9.67 6.49
C HIS A 67 -15.66 -9.34 5.65
N VAL A 68 -15.64 -8.22 4.91
CA VAL A 68 -16.83 -7.73 4.17
C VAL A 68 -16.75 -8.03 2.69
N THR A 69 -17.90 -7.96 2.02
CA THR A 69 -18.00 -8.04 0.56
C THR A 69 -18.60 -6.73 0.06
N LEU A 70 -17.88 -6.00 -0.77
CA LEU A 70 -18.38 -4.82 -1.47
C LEU A 70 -19.55 -5.21 -2.40
N PRO A 71 -20.58 -4.36 -2.55
CA PRO A 71 -21.70 -4.64 -3.44
C PRO A 71 -21.30 -4.67 -4.94
N GLY A 72 -20.18 -4.04 -5.29
CA GLY A 72 -19.63 -4.00 -6.64
C GLY A 72 -18.37 -3.16 -6.70
N ILE A 73 -17.70 -3.18 -7.84
CA ILE A 73 -16.50 -2.39 -8.11
C ILE A 73 -16.89 -1.15 -8.92
N THR A 74 -16.55 0.03 -8.42
CA THR A 74 -16.79 1.31 -9.10
C THR A 74 -15.51 2.02 -9.53
N SER A 75 -14.35 1.57 -9.03
CA SER A 75 -13.05 2.12 -9.44
C SER A 75 -12.68 1.72 -10.86
N ILE A 76 -11.95 2.59 -11.56
CA ILE A 76 -11.35 2.29 -12.87
C ILE A 76 -10.20 1.26 -12.75
N ALA A 77 -9.63 1.07 -11.56
CA ALA A 77 -8.50 0.16 -11.31
C ALA A 77 -8.97 -1.30 -11.23
N LYS A 78 -9.36 -1.88 -12.37
CA LYS A 78 -9.94 -3.24 -12.47
C LYS A 78 -9.07 -4.32 -11.81
N CYS A 79 -7.75 -4.22 -11.89
CA CYS A 79 -6.83 -5.17 -11.25
C CYS A 79 -6.90 -5.17 -9.71
N LEU A 80 -7.43 -4.10 -9.09
CA LEU A 80 -7.74 -4.04 -7.67
C LEU A 80 -9.14 -4.55 -7.34
N GLY A 81 -9.99 -4.81 -8.35
CA GLY A 81 -11.42 -5.04 -8.24
C GLY A 81 -11.85 -6.39 -7.63
N ALA A 82 -11.24 -6.81 -6.53
CA ALA A 82 -11.78 -7.87 -5.69
C ALA A 82 -12.86 -7.27 -4.77
N VAL A 83 -14.11 -7.72 -4.90
CA VAL A 83 -15.19 -7.29 -4.00
C VAL A 83 -14.96 -7.73 -2.55
N ARG A 84 -14.10 -8.73 -2.35
CA ARG A 84 -13.69 -9.24 -1.04
C ARG A 84 -12.26 -9.74 -1.16
N VAL A 85 -11.36 -9.23 -0.32
CA VAL A 85 -9.99 -9.75 -0.24
C VAL A 85 -9.95 -11.21 0.18
N SER A 86 -8.86 -11.91 -0.12
CA SER A 86 -8.70 -13.31 0.30
C SER A 86 -8.82 -13.46 1.82
N SER A 87 -9.31 -14.62 2.29
CA SER A 87 -9.35 -14.93 3.73
C SER A 87 -7.98 -14.79 4.38
N LYS A 88 -6.91 -15.11 3.64
CA LYS A 88 -5.54 -14.97 4.16
C LYS A 88 -5.14 -13.50 4.37
N THR A 89 -5.54 -12.62 3.46
CA THR A 89 -5.34 -11.17 3.60
C THR A 89 -6.07 -10.67 4.86
N TRP A 90 -7.30 -11.13 5.07
CA TRP A 90 -8.07 -10.80 6.26
C TRP A 90 -7.43 -11.31 7.55
N GLU A 91 -6.93 -12.55 7.57
CA GLU A 91 -6.18 -13.09 8.72
C GLU A 91 -4.96 -12.21 9.07
N TRP A 92 -4.24 -11.68 8.08
CA TRP A 92 -3.13 -10.75 8.33
C TRP A 92 -3.63 -9.43 8.92
N ALA A 93 -4.73 -8.91 8.40
CA ALA A 93 -5.33 -7.68 8.90
C ALA A 93 -5.82 -7.81 10.35
N GLN A 94 -6.39 -8.95 10.72
CA GLN A 94 -6.80 -9.26 12.10
C GLN A 94 -5.65 -9.33 13.10
N ARG A 95 -4.40 -9.45 12.63
CA ARG A 95 -3.22 -9.45 13.51
C ARG A 95 -2.75 -8.03 13.80
N LYS A 96 -2.65 -7.15 12.79
CA LYS A 96 -2.09 -5.81 13.05
C LYS A 96 -2.47 -4.74 12.03
N ALA A 97 -3.75 -4.66 11.65
CA ALA A 97 -4.24 -3.60 10.78
C ALA A 97 -4.51 -2.28 11.51
N ARG A 98 -4.26 -1.16 10.82
CA ARG A 98 -4.58 0.20 11.25
C ARG A 98 -5.26 0.99 10.14
N LEU A 99 -6.14 1.91 10.53
CA LEU A 99 -6.78 2.88 9.65
C LEU A 99 -6.49 4.30 10.14
N GLY A 100 -5.58 4.97 9.44
CA GLY A 100 -5.15 6.30 9.86
C GLY A 100 -4.60 6.32 11.29
N PRO A 101 -4.75 7.42 12.04
CA PRO A 101 -4.18 7.57 13.38
C PRO A 101 -4.82 6.65 14.43
N SER A 102 -5.96 6.02 14.12
CA SER A 102 -6.67 5.13 15.02
C SER A 102 -6.22 3.68 14.81
N GLU A 103 -5.78 3.03 15.88
CA GLU A 103 -5.66 1.57 15.88
C GLU A 103 -7.07 0.97 15.78
N VAL A 104 -7.25 -0.01 14.90
CA VAL A 104 -8.48 -0.79 14.88
C VAL A 104 -8.38 -1.83 15.99
N THR A 105 -9.19 -1.66 17.02
CA THR A 105 -9.04 -2.30 18.35
C THR A 105 -9.40 -3.78 18.44
N ASN A 106 -9.50 -4.49 17.30
CA ASN A 106 -9.69 -5.95 17.26
C ASN A 106 -8.43 -6.70 16.79
N ALA A 107 -7.32 -5.98 16.54
CA ALA A 107 -6.07 -6.56 16.10
C ALA A 107 -5.34 -7.31 17.26
N THR A 108 -5.05 -8.60 17.09
CA THR A 108 -4.27 -9.39 18.07
C THR A 108 -2.78 -9.12 17.90
N ALA A 109 -2.07 -8.66 18.94
CA ALA A 109 -0.70 -8.09 18.87
C ALA A 109 0.41 -8.90 18.14
N ASP A 110 0.17 -10.13 17.70
CA ASP A 110 1.15 -11.01 17.05
C ASP A 110 1.02 -10.99 15.52
N GLY A 111 1.99 -10.37 14.83
CA GLY A 111 2.10 -10.41 13.38
C GLY A 111 3.51 -10.07 12.88
N PRO A 112 3.91 -10.55 11.68
CA PRO A 112 5.27 -10.34 11.15
C PRO A 112 5.54 -8.88 10.73
N ALA A 113 4.49 -8.07 10.55
CA ALA A 113 4.56 -6.67 10.16
C ALA A 113 3.31 -5.92 10.64
N GLU A 114 3.40 -4.59 10.74
CA GLU A 114 2.23 -3.71 10.87
C GLU A 114 1.58 -3.55 9.49
N LEU A 115 0.25 -3.62 9.41
CA LEU A 115 -0.51 -3.37 8.18
C LEU A 115 -1.22 -2.03 8.29
N GLU A 116 -0.89 -1.06 7.45
CA GLU A 116 -1.63 0.18 7.35
C GLU A 116 -2.41 0.19 6.04
N SER A 117 -3.75 0.25 6.13
CA SER A 117 -4.61 0.32 4.95
C SER A 117 -4.97 1.78 4.67
N ILE A 118 -4.80 2.19 3.41
CA ILE A 118 -5.19 3.51 2.92
C ILE A 118 -5.94 3.40 1.60
N ILE A 119 -6.75 4.43 1.33
CA ILE A 119 -7.48 4.59 0.09
C ILE A 119 -6.95 5.85 -0.61
N VAL A 120 -6.77 5.77 -1.92
CA VAL A 120 -6.59 6.93 -2.80
C VAL A 120 -7.75 7.00 -3.79
N ASP A 121 -8.02 8.18 -4.32
CA ASP A 121 -9.02 8.32 -5.37
C ASP A 121 -8.45 7.89 -6.73
N ASP A 122 -9.33 7.46 -7.65
CA ASP A 122 -8.94 7.06 -9.01
C ASP A 122 -8.18 8.18 -9.74
N SER A 123 -8.54 9.44 -9.49
CA SER A 123 -7.84 10.60 -10.03
C SER A 123 -6.40 10.70 -9.54
N GLU A 124 -6.13 10.40 -8.26
CA GLU A 124 -4.78 10.42 -7.71
C GLU A 124 -3.94 9.29 -8.31
N ALA A 125 -4.51 8.08 -8.40
CA ALA A 125 -3.84 6.93 -8.99
C ALA A 125 -3.55 7.13 -10.49
N ALA A 126 -4.51 7.68 -11.25
CA ALA A 126 -4.38 7.94 -12.68
C ALA A 126 -3.33 9.02 -12.97
N LEU A 127 -3.33 10.11 -12.21
CA LEU A 127 -2.32 11.17 -12.34
C LEU A 127 -0.94 10.72 -11.86
N ALA A 128 -0.87 9.82 -10.87
CA ALA A 128 0.38 9.19 -10.47
C ALA A 128 0.99 8.35 -11.60
N CYS A 129 0.20 7.61 -12.38
CA CYS A 129 0.69 6.89 -13.57
C CYS A 129 1.32 7.85 -14.59
N VAL A 130 0.66 9.00 -14.81
CA VAL A 130 1.13 10.05 -15.71
C VAL A 130 2.47 10.62 -15.24
N GLN A 131 2.52 11.06 -13.98
CA GLN A 131 3.73 11.66 -13.41
C GLN A 131 4.88 10.65 -13.35
N PHE A 132 4.57 9.38 -13.03
CA PHE A 132 5.56 8.31 -12.98
C PHE A 132 6.20 8.02 -14.34
N ALA A 133 5.44 8.09 -15.43
CA ALA A 133 5.98 7.98 -16.78
C ALA A 133 6.93 9.16 -17.10
N ASP A 134 6.53 10.37 -16.71
CA ASP A 134 7.30 11.61 -16.90
C ASP A 134 8.56 11.68 -16.01
N ASP A 135 8.62 10.94 -14.90
CA ASP A 135 9.79 10.88 -14.01
C ASP A 135 10.72 9.69 -14.34
N THR A 136 10.15 8.51 -14.57
CA THR A 136 10.90 7.24 -14.59
C THR A 136 10.98 6.58 -15.96
N ARG A 137 10.22 7.06 -16.95
CA ARG A 137 10.07 6.46 -18.30
C ARG A 137 9.41 5.07 -18.29
N PHE A 138 8.78 4.67 -17.19
CA PHE A 138 7.94 3.47 -17.11
C PHE A 138 6.46 3.82 -17.20
N VAL A 139 5.72 3.04 -17.97
CA VAL A 139 4.25 3.13 -18.09
C VAL A 139 3.64 2.00 -17.26
N VAL A 140 2.66 2.34 -16.42
CA VAL A 140 2.04 1.40 -15.47
C VAL A 140 0.52 1.61 -15.40
N GLU A 141 -0.22 0.56 -15.07
CA GLU A 141 -1.67 0.63 -14.88
C GLU A 141 -2.06 1.44 -13.63
N VAL A 142 -3.32 1.89 -13.56
CA VAL A 142 -3.89 2.63 -12.42
C VAL A 142 -3.76 1.86 -11.11
N ALA A 143 -3.88 0.53 -11.15
CA ALA A 143 -3.67 -0.32 -9.98
C ALA A 143 -2.25 -0.18 -9.39
N CYS A 144 -1.25 0.03 -10.24
CA CYS A 144 0.11 0.36 -9.81
C CYS A 144 0.22 1.83 -9.39
N GLY A 145 -0.46 2.70 -10.15
CA GLY A 145 -0.63 4.12 -9.85
C GLY A 145 -1.14 4.39 -8.44
N ALA A 146 -2.01 3.53 -7.90
CA ALA A 146 -2.50 3.64 -6.53
C ALA A 146 -1.35 3.61 -5.50
N THR A 147 -0.43 2.65 -5.60
CA THR A 147 0.77 2.59 -4.75
C THR A 147 1.64 3.83 -4.93
N ILE A 148 1.83 4.25 -6.18
CA ILE A 148 2.72 5.37 -6.53
C ILE A 148 2.13 6.71 -6.08
N ALA A 149 0.81 6.87 -6.08
CA ALA A 149 0.12 8.06 -5.61
C ALA A 149 0.55 8.41 -4.19
N ALA A 150 0.73 7.40 -3.33
CA ALA A 150 1.19 7.59 -1.95
C ALA A 150 2.57 8.28 -1.86
N CYS A 151 3.43 8.11 -2.88
CA CYS A 151 4.71 8.80 -2.99
C CYS A 151 4.55 10.28 -3.34
N TYR A 152 3.61 10.61 -4.24
CA TYR A 152 3.44 11.96 -4.76
C TYR A 152 2.58 12.87 -3.87
N ASN A 153 1.60 12.31 -3.15
CA ASN A 153 0.67 13.08 -2.32
C ASN A 153 1.08 13.16 -0.82
N GLY A 154 2.30 12.74 -0.48
CA GLY A 154 2.84 12.83 0.87
C GLY A 154 2.30 11.78 1.86
N LEU A 155 1.46 10.84 1.41
CA LEU A 155 0.91 9.80 2.28
C LEU A 155 2.01 8.94 2.92
N LEU A 156 3.11 8.64 2.24
CA LEU A 156 4.23 7.90 2.85
C LEU A 156 4.71 8.56 4.16
N ARG A 157 4.93 9.88 4.15
CA ARG A 157 5.36 10.66 5.33
C ARG A 157 4.28 10.68 6.40
N GLN A 158 3.01 10.87 6.01
CA GLN A 158 1.87 10.96 6.92
C GLN A 158 1.53 9.63 7.61
N ARG A 159 1.81 8.50 6.94
CA ARG A 159 1.43 7.15 7.37
C ARG A 159 2.62 6.46 8.04
N LEU A 160 3.69 6.22 7.30
CA LEU A 160 4.87 5.49 7.77
C LEU A 160 5.84 6.33 8.61
N GLY A 161 5.73 7.66 8.54
CA GLY A 161 6.59 8.59 9.27
C GLY A 161 6.02 9.08 10.62
N ARG A 162 4.87 8.57 11.07
CA ARG A 162 4.23 9.09 12.29
C ARG A 162 5.13 8.96 13.52
N GLY A 163 5.15 10.01 14.32
CA GLY A 163 5.98 10.09 15.52
C GLY A 163 7.47 10.25 15.23
N LEU A 164 7.89 10.26 13.96
CA LEU A 164 9.27 10.56 13.56
C LEU A 164 9.42 12.05 13.27
N THR A 165 10.53 12.62 13.72
CA THR A 165 11.03 13.91 13.26
C THR A 165 11.42 13.84 11.77
N ASP A 166 11.60 14.99 11.13
CA ASP A 166 12.04 15.01 9.72
C ASP A 166 13.46 14.48 9.55
N GLU A 167 14.31 14.59 10.58
CA GLU A 167 15.64 13.98 10.58
C GLU A 167 15.56 12.46 10.61
N GLU A 168 14.78 11.90 11.53
CA GLU A 168 14.58 10.46 11.59
C GLU A 168 13.90 9.89 10.34
N TRP A 169 13.00 10.66 9.72
CA TRP A 169 12.33 10.28 8.48
C TRP A 169 13.29 10.24 7.28
N ARG A 170 14.21 11.21 7.17
CA ARG A 170 15.20 11.26 6.08
C ARG A 170 16.09 10.02 6.03
N ASP A 171 16.33 9.40 7.18
CA ASP A 171 17.16 8.19 7.28
C ASP A 171 16.36 6.88 7.09
N LYS A 172 15.04 6.95 6.81
CA LYS A 172 14.22 5.77 6.54
C LYS A 172 14.26 5.36 5.07
N ASN A 173 14.28 4.05 4.85
CA ASN A 173 14.13 3.45 3.54
C ASN A 173 12.72 2.89 3.37
N ILE A 174 12.15 3.12 2.20
CA ILE A 174 10.82 2.63 1.82
C ILE A 174 10.96 1.91 0.48
N VAL A 175 10.48 0.67 0.43
CA VAL A 175 10.38 -0.11 -0.79
C VAL A 175 8.99 0.09 -1.39
N VAL A 176 8.94 0.62 -2.61
CA VAL A 176 7.70 0.81 -3.37
C VAL A 176 7.58 -0.33 -4.38
N ILE A 177 6.56 -1.18 -4.25
CA ILE A 177 6.33 -2.25 -5.21
C ILE A 177 5.60 -1.69 -6.43
N VAL A 178 6.36 -1.51 -7.52
CA VAL A 178 5.83 -1.14 -8.84
C VAL A 178 5.33 -2.41 -9.53
N CYS A 179 4.06 -2.77 -9.32
CA CYS A 179 3.48 -4.00 -9.87
C CYS A 179 3.27 -3.96 -11.41
N GLY A 180 3.36 -2.78 -12.02
CA GLY A 180 3.28 -2.60 -13.47
C GLY A 180 1.85 -2.71 -13.99
N GLY A 181 1.56 -3.80 -14.68
CA GLY A 181 0.31 -4.02 -15.43
C GLY A 181 0.49 -3.85 -16.95
N SER A 182 -0.43 -4.42 -17.72
CA SER A 182 -0.45 -4.44 -19.19
C SER A 182 -1.66 -3.75 -19.83
N ASP A 183 -2.73 -3.48 -19.07
CA ASP A 183 -3.92 -2.71 -19.47
C ASP A 183 -3.65 -1.19 -19.44
N VAL A 184 -2.57 -0.77 -20.12
CA VAL A 184 -2.13 0.61 -20.20
C VAL A 184 -1.44 0.88 -21.54
N SER A 185 -1.63 2.10 -22.06
CA SER A 185 -0.98 2.61 -23.27
C SER A 185 -0.78 4.13 -23.13
N LEU A 186 -0.07 4.74 -24.08
CA LEU A 186 0.06 6.20 -24.12
C LEU A 186 -1.30 6.89 -24.29
N GLU A 187 -2.19 6.33 -25.10
CA GLU A 187 -3.56 6.83 -25.28
C GLU A 187 -4.35 6.79 -23.96
N VAL A 188 -4.19 5.73 -23.17
CA VAL A 188 -4.79 5.60 -21.84
C VAL A 188 -4.26 6.70 -20.90
N LEU A 189 -2.94 6.95 -20.87
CA LEU A 189 -2.36 8.03 -20.05
C LEU A 189 -2.83 9.43 -20.51
N GLU A 190 -2.97 9.65 -21.81
CA GLU A 190 -3.56 10.89 -22.34
C GLU A 190 -5.02 11.04 -21.92
N GLY A 191 -5.77 9.93 -21.87
CA GLY A 191 -7.10 9.87 -21.26
C GLY A 191 -7.08 10.35 -19.81
N TYR A 192 -6.17 9.82 -18.99
CA TYR A 192 -6.03 10.27 -17.59
C TYR A 192 -5.72 11.77 -17.46
N LYS A 193 -4.83 12.30 -18.30
CA LYS A 193 -4.55 13.75 -18.34
C LYS A 193 -5.80 14.57 -18.66
N ARG A 194 -6.61 14.09 -19.61
CA ARG A 194 -7.84 14.76 -20.05
C ARG A 194 -8.93 14.74 -18.98
N ASP A 195 -9.13 13.58 -18.37
CA ASP A 195 -10.25 13.31 -17.47
C ASP A 195 -9.98 13.84 -16.05
N TYR A 196 -8.71 13.80 -15.61
CA TYR A 196 -8.33 14.14 -14.23
C TYR A 196 -7.36 15.34 -14.11
N GLY A 197 -6.75 15.80 -15.19
CA GLY A 197 -5.73 16.87 -15.15
C GLY A 197 -6.25 18.26 -14.78
N SER A 198 -7.57 18.49 -14.80
CA SER A 198 -8.20 19.72 -14.30
C SER A 198 -8.48 19.67 -12.80
N ALA A 199 -8.73 18.48 -12.24
CA ALA A 199 -8.97 18.28 -10.80
C ALA A 199 -7.71 18.58 -9.95
N ALA A 200 -6.52 18.36 -10.51
CA ALA A 200 -5.23 18.60 -9.84
C ALA A 200 -4.88 20.09 -9.62
N ARG A 201 -5.62 21.03 -10.20
CA ARG A 201 -5.35 22.48 -10.09
C ARG A 201 -6.12 23.18 -8.97
N CYS A 202 -6.97 22.46 -8.23
CA CYS A 202 -7.85 23.04 -7.20
C CYS A 202 -7.50 22.64 -5.75
N CYS A 203 -6.33 22.03 -5.52
CA CYS A 203 -5.80 21.75 -4.19
C CYS A 203 -4.59 22.63 -3.89
#